data_AF-A0A673NQE5-F1
#
_entry.id   AF-A0A673NQE5-F1
#
_cell.length_a   1.000
_cell.length_b   1.000
_cell.length_c   1.000
_cell.angle_alpha   90.00
_cell.angle_beta   90.00
_cell.angle_gamma   90.00
#
_symmetry.space_group_name_H-M   'P 1'
#
loop_
_entity.id
_entity.type
_entity.pdbx_description
1 polymer ?
#
loop_
_entity_poly.entity_id
_entity_poly.type
_entity_poly.pdbx_seq_one_letter_code
_entity_poly.pdbx_strand_id
1 'polypeptide(L)'
;THFKKNAEFVTGKLWLCTFTLSVAVCAVLLLPISILSNEVLLTFPHSYYMQWLNGSLIRGLWNLVFLFSNLSLVFLMPFAYFFTESEGFAGSKKGIMARVYETAVMLLLLSLLVLGIVWVASALLHLNTARESLYDLWEYYLPHLYSGISLFGVLLLLLCTPFGLSRMFSITGSLLVKPRLLENLEETMNCTVFEEASLVQSKRIALGTNMPLRVSNTSVNNHELLFILAASIIELRKRASPWQRNLGYPVAMLLLLALTAVSVLMVCFHVLELLFDESAMPRGMEDPHLGLASFSMFGSLGAAVQVVIILYLMVSSVVGFYSSPLFTGLLPCAQDTTLTQIIGNCVSLLILSSALPVFSRTLGITRFDLLGDFGRYNWLGSFHIVFLYNMLFAGLTSACLINTVTWALQRELIRAFGYSEKLDS
;
A
#
# COMPACT_ATOMS: atom_id res chain seq x y z
N THR A 1 15.36 7.29 -38.79
CA THR A 1 13.88 7.38 -38.73
C THR A 1 13.25 6.27 -37.90
N HIS A 2 13.70 5.01 -38.01
CA HIS A 2 13.19 3.87 -37.22
C HIS A 2 13.39 4.05 -35.70
N PHE A 3 14.57 4.49 -35.25
CA PHE A 3 14.85 4.79 -33.83
C PHE A 3 13.98 5.92 -33.25
N LYS A 4 13.71 6.98 -34.02
CA LYS A 4 12.86 8.10 -33.58
C LYS A 4 11.40 7.65 -33.38
N LYS A 5 10.88 6.83 -34.30
CA LYS A 5 9.52 6.25 -34.19
C LYS A 5 9.39 5.29 -32.99
N ASN A 6 10.42 4.51 -32.70
CA ASN A 6 10.43 3.63 -31.53
C ASN A 6 10.50 4.42 -30.21
N ALA A 7 11.25 5.54 -30.18
CA ALA A 7 11.30 6.43 -29.03
C ALA A 7 9.95 7.11 -28.76
N GLU A 8 9.29 7.63 -29.81
CA GLU A 8 7.94 8.22 -29.73
C GLU A 8 6.87 7.21 -29.29
N PHE A 9 7.07 5.93 -29.59
CA PHE A 9 6.18 4.83 -29.19
C PHE A 9 6.33 4.46 -27.71
N VAL A 10 7.57 4.35 -27.23
CA VAL A 10 7.85 4.08 -25.81
C VAL A 10 7.37 5.25 -24.95
N THR A 11 7.57 6.49 -25.41
CA THR A 11 7.10 7.67 -24.67
C THR A 11 5.58 7.67 -24.57
N GLY A 12 4.82 7.47 -25.66
CA GLY A 12 3.35 7.51 -25.62
C GLY A 12 2.73 6.56 -24.58
N LYS A 13 3.24 5.33 -24.48
CA LYS A 13 2.78 4.33 -23.50
C LYS A 13 3.14 4.71 -22.06
N LEU A 14 4.36 5.21 -21.88
CA LEU A 14 4.84 5.65 -20.58
C LEU A 14 4.03 6.85 -20.06
N TRP A 15 3.65 7.78 -20.95
CA TRP A 15 2.78 8.91 -20.60
C TRP A 15 1.42 8.46 -20.07
N LEU A 16 0.79 7.46 -20.68
CA LEU A 16 -0.49 6.90 -20.22
C LEU A 16 -0.38 6.25 -18.83
N CYS A 17 0.68 5.45 -18.62
CA CYS A 17 0.93 4.81 -17.33
C CYS A 17 1.26 5.84 -16.24
N THR A 18 2.09 6.84 -16.58
CA THR A 18 2.47 7.92 -15.66
C THR A 18 1.27 8.78 -15.28
N PHE A 19 0.42 9.12 -16.24
CA PHE A 19 -0.82 9.84 -15.98
C PHE A 19 -1.71 9.05 -15.02
N THR A 20 -1.88 7.76 -15.26
CA THR A 20 -2.74 6.93 -14.42
C THR A 20 -2.17 6.73 -13.02
N LEU A 21 -0.86 6.58 -12.90
CA LEU A 21 -0.18 6.53 -11.60
C LEU A 21 -0.34 7.86 -10.84
N SER A 22 -0.26 9.00 -11.54
CA SER A 22 -0.52 10.33 -10.95
C SER A 22 -1.95 10.42 -10.42
N VAL A 23 -2.94 9.99 -11.22
CA VAL A 23 -4.34 9.92 -10.79
C VAL A 23 -4.51 9.00 -9.57
N ALA A 24 -3.83 7.86 -9.53
CA ALA A 24 -3.86 6.95 -8.38
C ALA A 24 -3.29 7.60 -7.11
N VAL A 25 -2.21 8.39 -7.22
CA VAL A 25 -1.65 9.15 -6.08
C VAL A 25 -2.61 10.26 -5.64
N CYS A 26 -3.21 10.98 -6.59
CA CYS A 26 -4.24 11.97 -6.29
C CYS A 26 -5.42 11.35 -5.54
N ALA A 27 -5.87 10.16 -5.94
CA ALA A 27 -6.95 9.43 -5.26
C ALA A 27 -6.59 9.05 -3.81
N VAL A 28 -5.34 8.62 -3.54
CA VAL A 28 -4.88 8.35 -2.16
C VAL A 28 -4.87 9.61 -1.30
N LEU A 29 -4.36 10.71 -1.85
CA LEU A 29 -4.20 11.96 -1.10
C LEU A 29 -5.50 12.75 -0.96
N LEU A 30 -6.50 12.44 -1.76
CA LEU A 30 -7.79 13.14 -1.79
C LEU A 30 -8.44 13.22 -0.41
N LEU A 31 -8.48 12.09 0.29
CA LEU A 31 -9.11 11.99 1.61
C LEU A 31 -8.29 12.69 2.71
N PRO A 32 -6.95 12.46 2.84
CA PRO A 32 -6.08 13.25 3.70
C PRO A 32 -6.17 14.76 3.50
N ILE A 33 -6.12 15.23 2.24
CA ILE A 33 -6.21 16.65 1.90
C ILE A 33 -7.55 17.19 2.37
N SER A 34 -8.64 16.46 2.16
CA SER A 34 -9.97 16.93 2.55
C SER A 34 -10.15 17.08 4.07
N ILE A 35 -9.60 16.15 4.85
CA ILE A 35 -9.59 16.24 6.32
C ILE A 35 -8.76 17.44 6.77
N LEU A 36 -7.55 17.58 6.25
CA LEU A 36 -6.66 18.71 6.58
C LEU A 36 -7.30 20.05 6.19
N SER A 37 -7.91 20.12 5.01
CA SER A 37 -8.61 21.31 4.55
C SER A 37 -9.75 21.71 5.49
N ASN A 38 -10.52 20.76 6.01
CA ASN A 38 -11.57 21.05 6.99
C ASN A 38 -11.00 21.64 8.30
N GLU A 39 -9.92 21.05 8.83
CA GLU A 39 -9.31 21.54 10.07
C GLU A 39 -8.65 22.92 9.89
N VAL A 40 -8.08 23.18 8.71
CA VAL A 40 -7.54 24.50 8.36
C VAL A 40 -8.66 25.55 8.32
N LEU A 41 -9.84 25.20 7.79
CA LEU A 41 -11.01 26.09 7.80
C LEU A 41 -11.52 26.37 9.21
N LEU A 42 -11.54 25.35 10.09
CA LEU A 42 -11.90 25.50 11.50
C LEU A 42 -10.90 26.37 12.27
N THR A 43 -9.61 26.26 11.95
CA THR A 43 -8.54 27.00 12.64
C THR A 43 -8.53 28.49 12.23
N PHE A 44 -8.89 28.82 10.99
CA PHE A 44 -8.82 30.17 10.45
C PHE A 44 -10.16 30.67 9.85
N PRO A 45 -11.23 30.79 10.65
CA PRO A 45 -12.58 31.06 10.16
C PRO A 45 -12.75 32.45 9.52
N HIS A 46 -11.92 33.44 9.89
CA HIS A 46 -12.01 34.82 9.41
C HIS A 46 -10.87 35.24 8.49
N SER A 47 -10.04 34.30 8.02
CA SER A 47 -8.89 34.64 7.16
C SER A 47 -9.31 34.79 5.71
N TYR A 48 -9.09 35.98 5.12
CA TYR A 48 -9.35 36.24 3.69
C TYR A 48 -8.59 35.26 2.79
N TYR A 49 -7.35 34.92 3.15
CA TYR A 49 -6.49 34.01 2.39
C TYR A 49 -6.97 32.56 2.34
N MET A 50 -7.89 32.12 3.21
CA MET A 50 -8.40 30.75 3.23
C MET A 50 -9.82 30.64 2.65
N GLN A 51 -10.45 31.75 2.25
CA GLN A 51 -11.82 31.77 1.70
C GLN A 51 -11.96 31.07 0.34
N TRP A 52 -10.86 30.81 -0.37
CA TRP A 52 -10.89 30.02 -1.61
C TRP A 52 -11.13 28.52 -1.34
N LEU A 53 -10.75 28.06 -0.14
CA LEU A 53 -10.87 26.67 0.27
C LEU A 53 -12.30 26.41 0.73
N ASN A 54 -13.21 26.16 -0.21
CA ASN A 54 -14.62 25.92 0.09
C ASN A 54 -15.00 24.45 -0.12
N GLY A 55 -16.10 24.03 0.51
CA GLY A 55 -16.67 22.69 0.32
C GLY A 55 -16.98 22.35 -1.13
N SER A 56 -17.40 23.34 -1.94
CA SER A 56 -17.63 23.19 -3.38
C SER A 56 -16.36 22.88 -4.16
N LEU A 57 -15.22 23.49 -3.78
CA LEU A 57 -13.92 23.23 -4.41
C LEU A 57 -13.45 21.81 -4.09
N ILE A 58 -13.56 21.39 -2.84
CA ILE A 58 -13.19 20.02 -2.43
C ILE A 58 -14.09 19.02 -3.17
N ARG A 59 -15.41 19.23 -3.22
CA ARG A 59 -16.32 18.37 -3.99
C ARG A 59 -15.98 18.34 -5.48
N GLY A 60 -15.63 19.48 -6.07
CA GLY A 60 -15.15 19.57 -7.45
C GLY A 60 -13.87 18.75 -7.68
N LEU A 61 -12.92 18.80 -6.74
CA LEU A 61 -11.71 17.99 -6.77
C LEU A 61 -12.01 16.49 -6.70
N TRP A 62 -12.92 16.06 -5.81
CA TRP A 62 -13.36 14.67 -5.73
C TRP A 62 -13.94 14.20 -7.07
N ASN A 63 -14.89 14.96 -7.63
CA ASN A 63 -15.52 14.64 -8.91
C ASN A 63 -14.49 14.56 -10.05
N LEU A 64 -13.51 15.46 -10.08
CA LEU A 64 -12.45 15.48 -11.09
C LEU A 64 -11.54 14.24 -10.98
N VAL A 65 -11.08 13.91 -9.78
CA VAL A 65 -10.22 12.75 -9.53
C VAL A 65 -10.97 11.45 -9.85
N PHE A 66 -12.27 11.37 -9.55
CA PHE A 66 -13.08 10.20 -9.91
C PHE A 66 -13.30 10.08 -11.41
N LEU A 67 -13.60 11.19 -12.09
CA LEU A 67 -13.72 11.21 -13.55
C LEU A 67 -12.44 10.70 -14.20
N PHE A 68 -11.27 11.19 -13.76
CA PHE A 68 -9.99 10.74 -14.30
C PHE A 68 -9.65 9.30 -13.91
N SER A 69 -10.05 8.83 -12.73
CA SER A 69 -9.84 7.45 -12.31
C SER A 69 -10.65 6.49 -13.17
N ASN A 70 -11.93 6.80 -13.42
CA ASN A 70 -12.82 6.02 -14.27
C ASN A 70 -12.38 6.05 -15.73
N LEU A 71 -12.02 7.24 -16.24
CA LEU A 71 -11.45 7.39 -17.58
C LEU A 71 -10.19 6.53 -17.74
N SER A 72 -9.33 6.49 -16.72
CA SER A 72 -8.09 5.72 -16.77
C SER A 72 -8.32 4.21 -16.72
N LEU A 73 -9.18 3.73 -15.82
CA LEU A 73 -9.49 2.31 -15.70
C LEU A 73 -10.23 1.75 -16.91
N VAL A 74 -11.25 2.45 -17.41
CA VAL A 74 -12.13 1.95 -18.47
C VAL A 74 -11.54 2.16 -19.87
N PHE A 75 -10.85 3.28 -20.10
CA PHE A 75 -10.38 3.63 -21.45
C PHE A 75 -8.86 3.62 -21.57
N LEU A 76 -8.12 4.37 -20.74
CA LEU A 76 -6.68 4.55 -20.96
C LEU A 76 -5.87 3.26 -20.76
N MET A 77 -6.25 2.43 -19.78
CA MET A 77 -5.53 1.19 -19.46
C MET A 77 -5.75 0.08 -20.50
N PRO A 78 -6.99 -0.25 -20.90
CA PRO A 78 -7.21 -1.16 -22.02
C PRO A 78 -6.60 -0.63 -23.32
N PHE A 79 -6.67 0.68 -23.56
CA PHE A 79 -6.01 1.30 -24.70
C PHE A 79 -4.49 1.09 -24.66
N ALA A 80 -3.84 1.33 -23.51
CA ALA A 80 -2.40 1.11 -23.35
C ALA A 80 -2.03 -0.35 -23.62
N TYR A 81 -2.86 -1.31 -23.18
CA TYR A 81 -2.66 -2.73 -23.43
C TYR A 81 -2.80 -3.08 -24.91
N PHE A 82 -3.91 -2.72 -25.57
CA PHE A 82 -4.06 -3.03 -27.00
C PHE A 82 -3.05 -2.28 -27.86
N PHE A 83 -2.65 -1.08 -27.47
CA PHE A 83 -1.58 -0.33 -28.13
C PHE A 83 -0.21 -0.97 -27.96
N THR A 84 -0.07 -1.91 -27.03
CA THR A 84 1.14 -2.74 -26.98
C THR A 84 1.15 -3.87 -27.99
N GLU A 85 -0.01 -4.46 -28.23
CA GLU A 85 -0.18 -5.60 -29.11
C GLU A 85 -0.41 -5.22 -30.58
N SER A 86 -0.81 -3.97 -30.85
CA SER A 86 -1.16 -3.55 -32.22
C SER A 86 0.05 -3.41 -33.14
N GLU A 87 -0.07 -4.00 -34.33
CA GLU A 87 0.97 -3.95 -35.36
C GLU A 87 0.70 -2.86 -36.42
N GLY A 88 -0.57 -2.49 -36.61
CA GLY A 88 -1.13 -1.59 -37.61
C GLY A 88 -1.88 -2.37 -38.70
N PHE A 89 -3.01 -1.84 -39.21
CA PHE A 89 -3.77 -2.47 -40.29
C PHE A 89 -2.92 -2.78 -41.54
N ALA A 90 -3.10 -3.98 -42.09
CA ALA A 90 -2.43 -4.43 -43.31
C ALA A 90 -2.71 -3.47 -44.48
N GLY A 91 -1.66 -2.90 -45.06
CA GLY A 91 -1.73 -1.94 -46.17
C GLY A 91 -1.70 -0.45 -45.78
N SER A 92 -1.75 -0.12 -44.49
CA SER A 92 -1.57 1.27 -44.02
C SER A 92 -0.09 1.65 -43.93
N LYS A 93 0.23 2.94 -44.16
CA LYS A 93 1.61 3.44 -43.99
C LYS A 93 2.07 3.17 -42.56
N LYS A 94 3.16 2.41 -42.38
CA LYS A 94 3.75 2.07 -41.06
C LYS A 94 4.05 3.34 -40.24
N GLY A 95 3.11 3.69 -39.38
CA GLY A 95 3.11 4.90 -38.55
C GLY A 95 2.26 4.72 -37.31
N ILE A 96 2.52 5.56 -36.30
CA ILE A 96 1.88 5.49 -34.98
C ILE A 96 0.36 5.59 -35.11
N MET A 97 -0.14 6.48 -35.98
CA MET A 97 -1.58 6.66 -36.20
C MET A 97 -2.30 5.40 -36.69
N ALA A 98 -1.67 4.56 -37.53
CA ALA A 98 -2.29 3.32 -38.00
C ALA A 98 -2.54 2.33 -36.85
N ARG A 99 -1.61 2.27 -35.89
CA ARG A 99 -1.75 1.48 -34.65
C ARG A 99 -2.79 2.07 -33.72
N VAL A 100 -2.83 3.40 -33.57
CA VAL A 100 -3.88 4.09 -32.81
C VAL A 100 -5.25 3.74 -33.37
N TYR A 101 -5.45 3.79 -34.69
CA TYR A 101 -6.71 3.40 -35.31
C TYR A 101 -7.07 1.95 -35.06
N GLU A 102 -6.14 1.00 -35.21
CA GLU A 102 -6.38 -0.41 -34.89
C GLU A 102 -6.81 -0.59 -33.44
N THR A 103 -6.11 0.05 -32.51
CA THR A 103 -6.42 -0.05 -31.07
C THR A 103 -7.75 0.57 -30.72
N ALA A 104 -8.10 1.70 -31.34
CA ALA A 104 -9.38 2.33 -31.14
C ALA A 104 -10.53 1.44 -31.65
N VAL A 105 -10.33 0.78 -32.80
CA VAL A 105 -11.29 -0.19 -33.34
C VAL A 105 -11.41 -1.42 -32.44
N MET A 106 -10.29 -1.98 -31.96
CA MET A 106 -10.30 -3.11 -31.03
C MET A 106 -10.98 -2.77 -29.70
N LEU A 107 -10.74 -1.57 -29.17
CA LEU A 107 -11.36 -1.09 -27.94
C LEU A 107 -12.86 -0.83 -28.12
N LEU A 108 -13.27 -0.30 -29.28
CA LEU A 108 -14.69 -0.14 -29.63
C LEU A 108 -15.38 -1.50 -29.79
N LEU A 109 -14.72 -2.47 -30.42
CA LEU A 109 -15.27 -3.81 -30.57
C LEU A 109 -15.37 -4.53 -29.22
N LEU A 110 -14.37 -4.37 -28.34
CA LEU A 110 -14.40 -4.89 -26.98
C LEU A 110 -15.52 -4.22 -26.16
N SER A 111 -15.70 -2.90 -26.25
CA SER A 111 -16.76 -2.23 -25.51
C SER A 111 -18.13 -2.70 -25.96
N LEU A 112 -18.36 -2.84 -27.28
CA LEU A 112 -19.60 -3.40 -27.82
C LEU A 112 -19.83 -4.85 -27.38
N LEU A 113 -18.78 -5.67 -27.32
CA LEU A 113 -18.86 -7.04 -26.81
C LEU A 113 -19.27 -7.07 -25.34
N VAL A 114 -18.60 -6.29 -24.49
CA VAL A 114 -18.92 -6.22 -23.05
C VAL A 114 -20.34 -5.71 -22.83
N LEU A 115 -20.76 -4.66 -23.55
CA LEU A 115 -22.13 -4.16 -23.50
C LEU A 115 -23.14 -5.22 -23.96
N GLY A 116 -22.82 -5.99 -25.01
CA GLY A 116 -23.64 -7.10 -25.48
C GLY A 116 -23.80 -8.20 -24.42
N ILE A 117 -22.70 -8.62 -23.77
CA ILE A 117 -22.73 -9.62 -22.70
C ILE A 117 -23.57 -9.13 -21.51
N VAL A 118 -23.36 -7.89 -21.09
CA VAL A 118 -24.09 -7.28 -19.97
C VAL A 118 -25.58 -7.17 -20.29
N TRP A 119 -25.92 -6.78 -21.53
CA TRP A 119 -27.29 -6.73 -22.00
C TRP A 119 -27.95 -8.12 -21.99
N VAL A 120 -27.26 -9.16 -22.47
CA VAL A 120 -27.75 -10.55 -22.41
C VAL A 120 -27.91 -11.02 -20.97
N ALA A 121 -26.96 -10.73 -20.09
CA ALA A 121 -27.04 -11.10 -18.67
C ALA A 121 -28.22 -10.42 -17.97
N SER A 122 -28.47 -9.15 -18.27
CA SER A 122 -29.63 -8.40 -17.77
C SER A 122 -30.95 -9.00 -18.26
N ALA A 123 -31.04 -9.34 -19.55
CA ALA A 123 -32.22 -9.99 -20.13
C ALA A 123 -32.53 -11.37 -19.53
N LEU A 124 -31.50 -12.13 -19.13
CA LEU A 124 -31.66 -13.41 -18.45
C LEU A 124 -32.17 -13.26 -17.01
N LEU A 125 -31.74 -12.21 -16.31
CA LEU A 125 -32.11 -11.98 -14.90
C LEU A 125 -33.47 -11.28 -14.75
N HIS A 126 -33.85 -10.44 -15.70
CA HIS A 126 -35.13 -9.72 -15.69
C HIS A 126 -35.93 -9.96 -16.97
N LEU A 127 -36.82 -10.96 -16.93
CA LEU A 127 -37.69 -11.33 -18.05
C LEU A 127 -38.62 -10.20 -18.56
N ASN A 128 -38.78 -9.08 -17.83
CA ASN A 128 -39.80 -8.05 -18.10
C ASN A 128 -39.30 -6.61 -18.32
N THR A 129 -37.99 -6.34 -18.30
CA THR A 129 -37.43 -4.96 -18.44
C THR A 129 -36.42 -4.84 -19.58
N ALA A 130 -36.63 -5.58 -20.68
CA ALA A 130 -35.68 -5.65 -21.81
C ALA A 130 -35.97 -4.64 -22.93
N ARG A 131 -36.51 -3.45 -22.61
CA ARG A 131 -36.92 -2.47 -23.62
C ARG A 131 -36.68 -1.03 -23.19
N GLU A 132 -35.45 -0.71 -22.85
CA GLU A 132 -35.01 0.68 -22.58
C GLU A 132 -33.84 1.04 -23.51
N SER A 133 -33.74 2.32 -23.84
CA SER A 133 -32.97 2.85 -24.98
C SER A 133 -31.45 2.81 -24.74
N LEU A 134 -30.64 3.05 -25.79
CA LEU A 134 -29.18 3.20 -25.67
C LEU A 134 -28.77 4.33 -24.68
N TYR A 135 -29.65 5.29 -24.41
CA TYR A 135 -29.40 6.36 -23.44
C TYR A 135 -29.49 5.86 -21.99
N ASP A 136 -30.44 4.97 -21.69
CA ASP A 136 -30.51 4.29 -20.39
C ASP A 136 -29.31 3.37 -20.17
N LEU A 137 -28.65 2.93 -21.25
CA LEU A 137 -27.45 2.12 -21.16
C LEU A 137 -26.28 2.89 -20.48
N TRP A 138 -26.14 4.18 -20.79
CA TRP A 138 -25.09 5.04 -20.25
C TRP A 138 -25.35 5.43 -18.79
N GLU A 139 -26.60 5.75 -18.47
CA GLU A 139 -27.00 6.21 -17.13
C GLU A 139 -27.17 5.05 -16.14
N TYR A 140 -27.64 3.88 -16.61
CA TYR A 140 -27.82 2.70 -15.76
C TYR A 140 -26.56 1.86 -15.63
N TYR A 141 -25.85 1.49 -16.71
CA TYR A 141 -24.77 0.50 -16.59
C TYR A 141 -23.42 1.06 -16.14
N LEU A 142 -23.14 2.34 -16.40
CA LEU A 142 -21.87 2.96 -16.01
C LEU A 142 -21.70 3.05 -14.48
N PRO A 143 -22.74 3.43 -13.69
CA PRO A 143 -22.70 3.32 -12.24
C PRO A 143 -22.60 1.88 -11.71
N HIS A 144 -23.21 0.89 -12.40
CA HIS A 144 -23.16 -0.51 -11.97
C HIS A 144 -21.79 -1.15 -12.20
N LEU A 145 -21.13 -0.86 -13.33
CA LEU A 145 -19.74 -1.27 -13.58
C LEU A 145 -18.81 -0.66 -12.55
N TYR A 146 -19.01 0.63 -12.23
CA TYR A 146 -18.21 1.30 -11.22
C TYR A 146 -18.45 0.76 -9.80
N SER A 147 -19.70 0.42 -9.45
CA SER A 147 -20.05 -0.28 -8.21
C SER A 147 -19.31 -1.62 -8.08
N GLY A 148 -19.26 -2.41 -9.15
CA GLY A 148 -18.53 -3.68 -9.17
C GLY A 148 -17.02 -3.52 -8.95
N ILE A 149 -16.41 -2.53 -9.62
CA ILE A 149 -14.99 -2.21 -9.45
C ILE A 149 -14.70 -1.72 -8.01
N SER A 150 -15.56 -0.86 -7.48
CA SER A 150 -15.43 -0.36 -6.10
C SER A 150 -15.60 -1.46 -5.07
N LEU A 151 -16.61 -2.34 -5.22
CA LEU A 151 -16.82 -3.49 -4.34
C LEU A 151 -15.63 -4.45 -4.37
N PHE A 152 -15.13 -4.75 -5.56
CA PHE A 152 -13.91 -5.55 -5.72
C PHE A 152 -12.71 -4.90 -5.02
N GLY A 153 -12.52 -3.59 -5.20
CA GLY A 153 -11.46 -2.83 -4.54
C GLY A 153 -11.57 -2.83 -3.02
N VAL A 154 -12.78 -2.65 -2.46
CA VAL A 154 -13.01 -2.66 -1.01
C VAL A 154 -12.80 -4.06 -0.43
N LEU A 155 -13.25 -5.13 -1.10
CA LEU A 155 -12.97 -6.51 -0.70
C LEU A 155 -11.47 -6.83 -0.74
N LEU A 156 -10.78 -6.33 -1.76
CA LEU A 156 -9.33 -6.49 -1.88
C LEU A 156 -8.62 -5.75 -0.73
N LEU A 157 -9.01 -4.50 -0.42
CA LEU A 157 -8.47 -3.77 0.74
C LEU A 157 -8.74 -4.50 2.06
N LEU A 158 -9.94 -5.08 2.24
CA LEU A 158 -10.31 -5.86 3.43
C LEU A 158 -9.36 -7.03 3.70
N LEU A 159 -8.94 -7.74 2.66
CA LEU A 159 -8.06 -8.92 2.76
C LEU A 159 -6.57 -8.52 2.76
N CYS A 160 -6.18 -7.59 1.90
CA CYS A 160 -4.78 -7.19 1.74
C CYS A 160 -4.28 -6.38 2.94
N THR A 161 -5.12 -5.57 3.59
CA THR A 161 -4.69 -4.76 4.74
C THR A 161 -4.19 -5.59 5.92
N PRO A 162 -4.97 -6.52 6.52
CA PRO A 162 -4.49 -7.33 7.65
C PRO A 162 -3.29 -8.22 7.27
N PHE A 163 -3.26 -8.74 6.04
CA PHE A 163 -2.11 -9.50 5.55
C PHE A 163 -0.85 -8.64 5.44
N GLY A 164 -1.00 -7.41 4.92
CA GLY A 164 0.08 -6.43 4.83
C GLY A 164 0.59 -5.98 6.19
N LEU A 165 -0.29 -5.80 7.17
CA LEU A 165 0.07 -5.52 8.56
C LEU A 165 0.97 -6.63 9.13
N SER A 166 0.55 -7.90 8.98
CA SER A 166 1.36 -9.05 9.39
C SER A 166 2.74 -9.04 8.74
N ARG A 167 2.78 -8.76 7.43
CA ARG A 167 4.02 -8.71 6.68
C ARG A 167 4.91 -7.54 7.09
N MET A 168 4.35 -6.37 7.38
CA MET A 168 5.10 -5.21 7.90
C MET A 168 5.74 -5.50 9.25
N PHE A 169 5.05 -6.22 10.15
CA PHE A 169 5.65 -6.69 11.40
C PHE A 169 6.79 -7.68 11.15
N SER A 170 6.60 -8.65 10.25
CA SER A 170 7.64 -9.62 9.89
C SER A 170 8.86 -8.96 9.24
N ILE A 171 8.65 -8.02 8.31
CA ILE A 171 9.70 -7.31 7.57
C ILE A 171 10.46 -6.38 8.52
N THR A 172 9.77 -5.62 9.37
CA THR A 172 10.42 -4.79 10.39
C THR A 172 11.24 -5.65 11.35
N GLY A 173 10.76 -6.86 11.67
CA GLY A 173 11.50 -7.84 12.45
C GLY A 173 12.73 -8.46 11.76
N SER A 174 12.79 -8.47 10.42
CA SER A 174 13.87 -9.10 9.63
C SER A 174 14.88 -8.10 9.04
N LEU A 175 14.43 -6.96 8.50
CA LEU A 175 15.27 -5.94 7.86
C LEU A 175 16.09 -5.14 8.89
N LEU A 176 15.53 -4.88 10.08
CA LEU A 176 16.28 -4.28 11.17
C LEU A 176 16.91 -5.40 12.01
N VAL A 177 17.99 -5.97 11.47
CA VAL A 177 18.85 -6.97 12.11
C VAL A 177 19.05 -6.66 13.60
N LYS A 178 18.71 -7.65 14.45
CA LYS A 178 18.91 -7.65 15.90
C LYS A 178 20.22 -6.93 16.27
N PRO A 179 20.18 -5.85 17.06
CA PRO A 179 21.41 -5.15 17.50
C PRO A 179 22.41 -6.11 18.16
N ARG A 180 21.92 -7.14 18.85
CA ARG A 180 22.73 -8.16 19.53
C ARG A 180 23.50 -9.12 18.61
N LEU A 181 23.07 -9.36 17.36
CA LEU A 181 23.83 -10.25 16.46
C LEU A 181 25.13 -9.57 16.02
N LEU A 182 25.12 -8.23 15.92
CA LEU A 182 26.29 -7.44 15.59
C LEU A 182 27.14 -7.09 16.80
N GLU A 183 26.54 -6.92 17.98
CA GLU A 183 27.28 -6.84 19.25
C GLU A 183 28.09 -8.12 19.48
N ASN A 184 27.47 -9.29 19.31
CA ASN A 184 28.19 -10.57 19.35
C ASN A 184 29.25 -10.66 18.24
N LEU A 185 28.99 -10.12 17.04
CA LEU A 185 29.97 -10.14 15.95
C LEU A 185 31.18 -9.23 16.25
N GLU A 186 30.94 -8.04 16.79
CA GLU A 186 31.95 -7.06 17.21
C GLU A 186 32.75 -7.58 18.41
N GLU A 187 32.10 -8.20 19.39
CA GLU A 187 32.76 -8.92 20.48
C GLU A 187 33.62 -10.06 19.94
N THR A 188 33.09 -10.92 19.05
CA THR A 188 33.89 -12.00 18.45
C THR A 188 35.06 -11.44 17.65
N MET A 189 34.88 -10.33 16.94
CA MET A 189 35.95 -9.68 16.18
C MET A 189 37.04 -9.12 17.11
N ASN A 190 36.64 -8.43 18.18
CA ASN A 190 37.57 -7.89 19.17
C ASN A 190 38.34 -9.02 19.89
N CYS A 191 37.67 -10.13 20.20
CA CYS A 191 38.30 -11.33 20.74
C CYS A 191 39.32 -11.91 19.74
N THR A 192 38.97 -12.04 18.45
CA THR A 192 39.90 -12.57 17.43
C THR A 192 41.10 -11.67 17.19
N VAL A 193 40.91 -10.34 17.19
CA VAL A 193 42.02 -9.37 17.03
C VAL A 193 42.95 -9.42 18.24
N PHE A 194 42.39 -9.54 19.44
CA PHE A 194 43.19 -9.69 20.66
C PHE A 194 43.97 -11.01 20.67
N GLU A 195 43.35 -12.10 20.21
CA GLU A 195 44.01 -13.40 20.04
C GLU A 195 45.17 -13.31 19.04
N GLU A 196 44.97 -12.70 17.87
CA GLU A 196 46.04 -12.48 16.89
C GLU A 196 47.18 -11.61 17.43
N ALA A 197 46.87 -10.52 18.14
CA ALA A 197 47.87 -9.66 18.77
C ALA A 197 48.69 -10.43 19.82
N SER A 198 48.03 -11.29 20.62
CA SER A 198 48.70 -12.16 21.60
C SER A 198 49.61 -13.19 20.92
N LEU A 199 49.18 -13.75 19.78
CA LEU A 199 49.97 -14.70 18.99
C LEU A 199 51.20 -14.02 18.36
N VAL A 200 51.06 -12.81 17.82
CA VAL A 200 52.19 -12.03 17.29
C VAL A 200 53.20 -11.69 18.38
N GLN A 201 52.71 -11.29 19.56
CA GLN A 201 53.57 -11.02 20.72
C GLN A 201 54.32 -12.30 21.17
N SER A 202 53.62 -13.43 21.26
CA SER A 202 54.22 -14.72 21.61
C SER A 202 55.28 -15.16 20.59
N LYS A 203 55.02 -14.97 19.28
CA LYS A 203 55.98 -15.23 18.19
C LYS A 203 57.21 -14.33 18.29
N ARG A 204 57.04 -13.06 18.68
CA ARG A 204 58.14 -12.11 18.86
C ARG A 204 59.04 -12.48 20.04
N ILE A 205 58.46 -13.00 21.13
CA ILE A 205 59.18 -13.55 22.28
C ILE A 205 59.87 -14.87 21.89
N ALA A 206 59.18 -15.74 21.14
CA ALA A 206 59.74 -17.00 20.64
C ALA A 206 60.88 -16.77 19.63
N LEU A 207 60.88 -15.70 18.82
CA LEU A 207 62.00 -15.36 17.93
C LEU A 207 63.30 -15.00 18.68
N GLY A 208 63.24 -14.77 20.00
CA GLY A 208 64.41 -14.67 20.87
C GLY A 208 64.98 -16.02 21.31
N THR A 209 64.31 -17.14 20.99
CA THR A 209 64.69 -18.50 21.40
C THR A 209 64.54 -19.46 20.21
N ASN A 210 65.64 -20.00 19.69
CA ASN A 210 65.70 -20.81 18.47
C ASN A 210 64.82 -22.09 18.51
N MET A 211 63.52 -22.01 18.21
CA MET A 211 62.65 -23.17 17.95
C MET A 211 61.67 -22.88 16.81
N PRO A 212 61.57 -23.76 15.79
CA PRO A 212 60.68 -23.54 14.66
C PRO A 212 59.26 -24.04 14.96
N LEU A 213 58.29 -23.12 15.03
CA LEU A 213 56.86 -23.42 15.10
C LEU A 213 56.28 -23.51 13.67
N ARG A 214 55.88 -24.71 13.27
CA ARG A 214 55.20 -24.99 12.00
C ARG A 214 53.70 -24.73 12.14
N VAL A 215 53.23 -23.60 11.62
CA VAL A 215 51.80 -23.26 11.54
C VAL A 215 51.25 -23.63 10.17
N SER A 216 50.10 -24.31 10.12
CA SER A 216 49.42 -24.74 8.89
C SER A 216 48.67 -23.57 8.24
N ASN A 217 49.06 -23.18 7.02
CA ASN A 217 48.58 -21.99 6.31
C ASN A 217 47.20 -22.14 5.63
N THR A 218 46.54 -23.30 5.70
CA THR A 218 45.34 -23.59 4.89
C THR A 218 44.01 -23.19 5.53
N SER A 219 43.92 -23.02 6.85
CA SER A 219 42.69 -22.56 7.54
C SER A 219 42.59 -21.03 7.67
N VAL A 220 43.70 -20.32 7.48
CA VAL A 220 43.82 -18.86 7.68
C VAL A 220 43.13 -18.08 6.56
N ASN A 221 43.26 -18.54 5.31
CA ASN A 221 42.75 -17.80 4.14
C ASN A 221 41.21 -17.63 4.11
N ASN A 222 40.45 -18.57 4.67
CA ASN A 222 38.98 -18.46 4.70
C ASN A 222 38.48 -17.54 5.82
N HIS A 223 39.20 -17.49 6.96
CA HIS A 223 38.88 -16.57 8.06
C HIS A 223 39.23 -15.12 7.70
N GLU A 224 40.34 -14.91 6.99
CA GLU A 224 40.77 -13.58 6.55
C GLU A 224 39.80 -12.98 5.52
N LEU A 225 39.26 -13.79 4.60
CA LEU A 225 38.25 -13.34 3.62
C LEU A 225 36.91 -12.99 4.29
N LEU A 226 36.45 -13.79 5.25
CA LEU A 226 35.27 -13.48 6.06
C LEU A 226 35.48 -12.24 6.94
N PHE A 227 36.69 -12.03 7.45
CA PHE A 227 37.07 -10.86 8.24
C PHE A 227 37.05 -9.57 7.40
N ILE A 228 37.58 -9.60 6.17
CA ILE A 228 37.54 -8.46 5.24
C ILE A 228 36.09 -8.14 4.82
N LEU A 229 35.27 -9.16 4.58
CA LEU A 229 33.83 -8.98 4.31
C LEU A 229 33.08 -8.41 5.53
N ALA A 230 33.39 -8.87 6.75
CA ALA A 230 32.79 -8.35 7.97
C ALA A 230 33.22 -6.90 8.27
N ALA A 231 34.50 -6.60 8.13
CA ALA A 231 35.07 -5.27 8.33
C ALA A 231 34.47 -4.25 7.35
N SER A 232 34.32 -4.62 6.07
CA SER A 232 33.70 -3.73 5.06
C SER A 232 32.20 -3.49 5.32
N ILE A 233 31.44 -4.49 5.79
CA ILE A 233 30.03 -4.33 6.21
C ILE A 233 29.92 -3.40 7.44
N ILE A 234 30.86 -3.50 8.38
CA ILE A 234 30.93 -2.64 9.57
C ILE A 234 31.29 -1.20 9.19
N GLU A 235 32.19 -1.02 8.23
CA GLU A 235 32.65 0.28 7.74
C GLU A 235 31.57 1.01 6.93
N LEU A 236 30.79 0.27 6.12
CA LEU A 236 29.55 0.75 5.52
C LEU A 236 28.52 1.21 6.57
N ARG A 237 28.48 0.58 7.76
CA ARG A 237 27.61 0.98 8.89
C ARG A 237 28.15 2.09 9.77
N LYS A 238 29.46 2.37 9.79
CA LYS A 238 30.04 3.52 10.53
C LYS A 238 29.56 4.88 10.00
N ARG A 239 29.06 4.94 8.76
CA ARG A 239 28.43 6.13 8.19
C ARG A 239 26.97 6.36 8.63
N ALA A 240 26.35 5.45 9.38
CA ALA A 240 24.98 5.59 9.89
C ALA A 240 24.96 5.88 11.39
N SER A 241 24.07 6.79 11.84
CA SER A 241 24.08 7.30 13.21
C SER A 241 23.76 6.22 14.25
N PRO A 242 24.38 6.23 15.45
CA PRO A 242 24.09 5.27 16.53
C PRO A 242 22.64 5.31 17.01
N TRP A 243 21.96 6.45 16.85
CA TRP A 243 20.54 6.63 17.23
C TRP A 243 19.59 5.87 16.28
N GLN A 244 19.86 5.89 14.97
CA GLN A 244 19.13 5.07 13.99
C GLN A 244 19.36 3.56 14.19
N ARG A 245 20.49 3.17 14.79
CA ARG A 245 20.90 1.75 14.95
C ARG A 245 20.21 1.03 16.11
N ASN A 246 19.98 1.69 17.24
CA ASN A 246 19.46 1.03 18.45
C ASN A 246 18.06 1.51 18.87
N LEU A 247 17.72 2.78 18.60
CA LEU A 247 16.40 3.33 18.94
C LEU A 247 15.39 3.19 17.78
N GLY A 248 15.87 3.13 16.53
CA GLY A 248 15.00 2.96 15.36
C GLY A 248 14.14 1.69 15.41
N TYR A 249 14.71 0.56 15.88
CA TYR A 249 13.99 -0.72 16.02
C TYR A 249 12.81 -0.66 17.01
N PRO A 250 13.02 -0.33 18.30
CA PRO A 250 11.92 -0.32 19.26
C PRO A 250 10.90 0.77 18.91
N VAL A 251 11.32 1.92 18.39
CA VAL A 251 10.41 3.01 18.01
C VAL A 251 9.55 2.62 16.79
N ALA A 252 10.13 2.04 15.74
CA ALA A 252 9.36 1.62 14.57
C ALA A 252 8.37 0.48 14.90
N MET A 253 8.81 -0.49 15.71
CA MET A 253 7.94 -1.58 16.17
C MET A 253 6.81 -1.07 17.07
N LEU A 254 7.11 -0.17 18.01
CA LEU A 254 6.11 0.45 18.88
C LEU A 254 5.15 1.32 18.08
N LEU A 255 5.63 2.07 17.08
CA LEU A 255 4.78 2.86 16.20
C LEU A 255 3.83 1.98 15.40
N LEU A 256 4.32 0.89 14.79
CA LEU A 256 3.46 -0.07 14.07
C LEU A 256 2.43 -0.72 15.00
N LEU A 257 2.84 -1.12 16.20
CA LEU A 257 1.95 -1.67 17.22
C LEU A 257 0.90 -0.65 17.66
N ALA A 258 1.29 0.60 17.89
CA ALA A 258 0.38 1.67 18.28
C ALA A 258 -0.62 1.98 17.16
N LEU A 259 -0.17 2.11 15.91
CA LEU A 259 -1.04 2.38 14.76
C LEU A 259 -2.05 1.25 14.52
N THR A 260 -1.63 -0.02 14.64
CA THR A 260 -2.54 -1.17 14.54
C THR A 260 -3.50 -1.28 15.71
N ALA A 261 -3.04 -1.05 16.94
CA ALA A 261 -3.91 -1.07 18.11
C ALA A 261 -4.98 0.04 18.01
N VAL A 262 -4.58 1.27 17.65
CA VAL A 262 -5.51 2.39 17.48
C VAL A 262 -6.49 2.12 16.33
N SER A 263 -6.04 1.54 15.20
CA SER A 263 -6.96 1.22 14.10
C SER A 263 -8.00 0.17 14.50
N VAL A 264 -7.61 -0.90 15.20
CA VAL A 264 -8.55 -1.90 15.73
C VAL A 264 -9.51 -1.28 16.74
N LEU A 265 -9.01 -0.47 17.68
CA LEU A 265 -9.85 0.20 18.67
C LEU A 265 -10.89 1.10 18.01
N MET A 266 -10.51 1.91 17.02
CA MET A 266 -11.46 2.76 16.30
C MET A 266 -12.55 1.94 15.60
N VAL A 267 -12.18 0.84 14.93
CA VAL A 267 -13.17 -0.04 14.28
C VAL A 267 -14.07 -0.71 15.32
N CYS A 268 -13.52 -1.18 16.46
CA CYS A 268 -14.32 -1.76 17.54
C CYS A 268 -15.31 -0.74 18.13
N PHE A 269 -14.90 0.51 18.35
CA PHE A 269 -15.81 1.56 18.78
C PHE A 269 -16.88 1.85 17.74
N HIS A 270 -16.54 1.85 16.45
CA HIS A 270 -17.53 2.01 15.39
C HIS A 270 -18.54 0.86 15.32
N VAL A 271 -18.07 -0.39 15.51
CA VAL A 271 -18.95 -1.57 15.59
C VAL A 271 -19.90 -1.48 16.78
N LEU A 272 -19.41 -1.01 17.93
CA LEU A 272 -20.26 -0.76 19.10
C LEU A 272 -21.27 0.36 18.82
N GLU A 273 -20.85 1.46 18.21
CA GLU A 273 -21.72 2.58 17.81
C GLU A 273 -22.82 2.09 16.86
N LEU A 274 -22.47 1.28 15.84
CA LEU A 274 -23.43 0.66 14.92
C LEU A 274 -24.43 -0.28 15.61
N LEU A 275 -24.04 -0.93 16.71
CA LEU A 275 -24.93 -1.83 17.46
C LEU A 275 -25.96 -1.08 18.31
N PHE A 276 -25.60 0.11 18.82
CA PHE A 276 -26.47 0.93 19.67
C PHE A 276 -27.25 1.99 18.89
N ASP A 277 -26.73 2.47 17.75
CA ASP A 277 -27.30 3.56 16.98
C ASP A 277 -27.24 3.27 15.47
N GLU A 278 -28.39 2.91 14.89
CA GLU A 278 -28.53 2.67 13.45
C GLU A 278 -28.33 3.95 12.60
N SER A 279 -28.29 5.14 13.21
CA SER A 279 -28.00 6.39 12.50
C SER A 279 -26.51 6.58 12.19
N ALA A 280 -25.63 5.79 12.80
CA ALA A 280 -24.17 5.80 12.54
C ALA A 280 -23.76 5.13 11.22
N MET A 281 -24.73 4.55 10.49
CA MET A 281 -24.50 3.96 9.17
C MET A 281 -23.87 4.97 8.20
N PRO A 282 -23.07 4.50 7.23
CA PRO A 282 -22.61 5.30 6.11
C PRO A 282 -23.75 5.63 5.13
N ARG A 283 -24.73 6.41 5.60
CA ARG A 283 -25.76 7.00 4.75
C ARG A 283 -25.23 8.32 4.22
N GLY A 284 -25.17 8.47 2.91
CA GLY A 284 -24.73 9.72 2.29
C GLY A 284 -25.66 10.87 2.69
N MET A 285 -25.10 11.89 3.33
CA MET A 285 -25.79 13.15 3.60
C MET A 285 -25.79 14.03 2.35
N GLU A 286 -26.94 14.63 2.06
CA GLU A 286 -27.12 15.53 0.91
C GLU A 286 -26.33 16.84 1.07
N ASP A 287 -25.97 17.25 2.29
CA ASP A 287 -25.19 18.46 2.56
C ASP A 287 -24.12 18.28 3.64
N PRO A 288 -22.85 18.04 3.26
CA PRO A 288 -21.74 18.16 4.19
C PRO A 288 -21.44 19.64 4.41
N HIS A 289 -22.00 20.20 5.49
CA HIS A 289 -21.56 21.51 5.99
C HIS A 289 -20.16 21.37 6.60
N LEU A 290 -19.12 21.46 5.76
CA LEU A 290 -17.73 21.55 6.20
C LEU A 290 -17.55 22.77 7.12
N GLY A 291 -16.69 22.64 8.14
CA GLY A 291 -16.27 23.76 8.98
C GLY A 291 -17.19 24.12 10.15
N LEU A 292 -18.15 23.27 10.55
CA LEU A 292 -18.98 23.53 11.75
C LEU A 292 -18.50 22.79 13.01
N ALA A 293 -17.86 21.63 12.86
CA ALA A 293 -17.29 20.86 13.97
C ALA A 293 -16.07 20.06 13.52
N SER A 294 -15.12 19.83 14.44
CA SER A 294 -14.02 18.91 14.16
C SER A 294 -14.55 17.48 14.13
N PHE A 295 -14.13 16.71 13.12
CA PHE A 295 -14.64 15.36 12.84
C PHE A 295 -14.02 14.28 13.74
N SER A 296 -13.13 14.66 14.65
CA SER A 296 -12.60 13.79 15.69
C SER A 296 -12.96 14.34 17.06
N MET A 297 -13.30 13.45 17.99
CA MET A 297 -13.64 13.78 19.39
C MET A 297 -12.52 14.59 20.09
N PHE A 298 -11.29 14.54 19.56
CA PHE A 298 -10.10 15.24 20.06
C PHE A 298 -9.68 16.48 19.24
N GLY A 299 -10.54 16.99 18.35
CA GLY A 299 -10.21 18.15 17.53
C GLY A 299 -9.14 17.87 16.45
N SER A 300 -8.29 18.85 16.18
CA SER A 300 -7.24 18.80 15.14
C SER A 300 -6.22 17.67 15.35
N LEU A 301 -5.91 17.31 16.60
CA LEU A 301 -5.04 16.17 16.91
C LEU A 301 -5.65 14.85 16.45
N GLY A 302 -6.96 14.67 16.66
CA GLY A 302 -7.67 13.49 16.23
C GLY A 302 -7.78 13.39 14.71
N ALA A 303 -7.95 14.53 14.01
CA ALA A 303 -7.89 14.60 12.56
C ALA A 303 -6.49 14.22 12.02
N ALA A 304 -5.42 14.67 12.67
CA ALA A 304 -4.05 14.27 12.31
C ALA A 304 -3.84 12.75 12.48
N VAL A 305 -4.33 12.17 13.58
CA VAL A 305 -4.30 10.72 13.81
C VAL A 305 -5.09 9.96 12.73
N GLN A 306 -6.28 10.44 12.34
CA GLN A 306 -7.05 9.86 11.23
C GLN A 306 -6.25 9.85 9.92
N VAL A 307 -5.64 10.97 9.55
CA VAL A 307 -4.82 11.08 8.33
C VAL A 307 -3.65 10.09 8.37
N VAL A 308 -2.94 10.01 9.49
CA VAL A 308 -1.83 9.07 9.66
C VAL A 308 -2.31 7.63 9.53
N ILE A 309 -3.47 7.28 10.10
CA ILE A 309 -4.04 5.94 10.03
C ILE A 309 -4.51 5.60 8.61
N ILE A 310 -5.11 6.53 7.88
CA ILE A 310 -5.51 6.32 6.48
C ILE A 310 -4.29 6.03 5.59
N LEU A 311 -3.24 6.85 5.71
CA LEU A 311 -1.99 6.63 4.97
C LEU A 311 -1.34 5.31 5.38
N TYR A 312 -1.36 4.98 6.68
CA TYR A 312 -0.86 3.72 7.19
C TYR A 312 -1.59 2.51 6.63
N LEU A 313 -2.92 2.54 6.59
CA LEU A 313 -3.73 1.46 6.03
C LEU A 313 -3.54 1.34 4.52
N MET A 314 -3.34 2.44 3.80
CA MET A 314 -3.00 2.40 2.37
C MET A 314 -1.63 1.75 2.12
N VAL A 315 -0.60 2.13 2.88
CA VAL A 315 0.72 1.49 2.75
C VAL A 315 0.63 0.00 3.11
N SER A 316 -0.10 -0.32 4.17
CA SER A 316 -0.31 -1.70 4.59
C SER A 316 -1.04 -2.52 3.52
N SER A 317 -2.09 -1.98 2.92
CA SER A 317 -2.83 -2.67 1.85
C SER A 317 -1.99 -2.89 0.60
N VAL A 318 -1.16 -1.92 0.21
CA VAL A 318 -0.22 -2.06 -0.91
C VAL A 318 0.84 -3.13 -0.62
N VAL A 319 1.44 -3.11 0.58
CA VAL A 319 2.39 -4.15 1.01
C VAL A 319 1.74 -5.53 1.00
N GLY A 320 0.49 -5.62 1.47
CA GLY A 320 -0.28 -6.86 1.48
C GLY A 320 -0.64 -7.35 0.08
N PHE A 321 -1.00 -6.45 -0.83
CA PHE A 321 -1.29 -6.77 -2.22
C PHE A 321 -0.09 -7.43 -2.90
N TYR A 322 1.08 -6.78 -2.87
CA TYR A 322 2.30 -7.30 -3.48
C TYR A 322 2.89 -8.53 -2.79
N SER A 323 2.58 -8.75 -1.52
CA SER A 323 3.03 -9.93 -0.78
C SER A 323 2.10 -11.13 -0.96
N SER A 324 0.90 -10.93 -1.49
CA SER A 324 -0.10 -11.99 -1.63
C SER A 324 0.28 -12.95 -2.78
N PRO A 325 0.05 -14.26 -2.64
CA PRO A 325 0.44 -15.26 -3.65
C PRO A 325 -0.26 -15.07 -5.00
N LEU A 326 -1.38 -14.35 -5.02
CA LEU A 326 -2.15 -14.06 -6.23
C LEU A 326 -1.51 -12.96 -7.09
N PHE A 327 -0.79 -12.02 -6.47
CA PHE A 327 -0.28 -10.82 -7.13
C PHE A 327 1.25 -10.66 -7.03
N THR A 328 1.97 -11.67 -6.56
CA THR A 328 3.45 -11.68 -6.55
C THR A 328 4.05 -11.51 -7.95
N GLY A 329 3.37 -12.02 -8.99
CA GLY A 329 3.80 -11.88 -10.40
C GLY A 329 3.77 -10.44 -10.95
N LEU A 330 3.08 -9.53 -10.25
CA LEU A 330 3.03 -8.10 -10.58
C LEU A 330 4.12 -7.28 -9.86
N LEU A 331 4.91 -7.88 -8.96
CA LEU A 331 5.93 -7.16 -8.22
C LEU A 331 6.95 -6.50 -9.18
N PRO A 332 7.10 -5.16 -9.17
CA PRO A 332 8.01 -4.50 -10.08
C PRO A 332 9.47 -4.81 -9.70
N CYS A 333 10.24 -5.36 -10.65
CA CYS A 333 11.68 -5.54 -10.53
C CYS A 333 12.43 -4.45 -11.29
N ALA A 334 13.51 -3.93 -10.71
CA ALA A 334 14.32 -2.91 -11.37
C ALA A 334 14.90 -3.49 -12.68
N GLN A 335 14.68 -2.79 -13.79
CA GLN A 335 15.18 -3.13 -15.13
C GLN A 335 14.60 -4.39 -15.80
N ASP A 336 13.70 -5.13 -15.12
CA ASP A 336 13.08 -6.36 -15.64
C ASP A 336 11.56 -6.33 -15.52
N THR A 337 10.96 -5.14 -15.74
CA THR A 337 9.51 -4.98 -15.75
C THR A 337 8.99 -4.89 -17.18
N THR A 338 8.17 -5.87 -17.54
CA THR A 338 7.44 -5.83 -18.80
C THR A 338 6.37 -4.74 -18.76
N LEU A 339 6.04 -4.13 -19.90
CA LEU A 339 5.06 -3.05 -19.91
C LEU A 339 3.65 -3.54 -19.52
N THR A 340 3.32 -4.80 -19.78
CA THR A 340 2.08 -5.42 -19.29
C THR A 340 2.03 -5.48 -17.76
N GLN A 341 3.14 -5.75 -17.08
CA GLN A 341 3.23 -5.64 -15.62
C GLN A 341 3.10 -4.20 -15.15
N ILE A 342 3.66 -3.21 -15.86
CA ILE A 342 3.50 -1.79 -15.52
C ILE A 342 2.02 -1.39 -15.60
N ILE A 343 1.32 -1.76 -16.68
CA ILE A 343 -0.11 -1.52 -16.85
C ILE A 343 -0.90 -2.21 -15.72
N GLY A 344 -0.60 -3.47 -15.43
CA GLY A 344 -1.23 -4.22 -14.34
C GLY A 344 -1.03 -3.56 -12.97
N ASN A 345 0.15 -3.04 -12.69
CA ASN A 345 0.45 -2.30 -11.46
C ASN A 345 -0.31 -0.98 -11.38
N CYS A 346 -0.38 -0.22 -12.46
CA CYS A 346 -1.14 1.02 -12.50
C CYS A 346 -2.64 0.77 -12.29
N VAL A 347 -3.22 -0.25 -12.94
CA VAL A 347 -4.63 -0.66 -12.74
C VAL A 347 -4.85 -1.07 -11.29
N SER A 348 -4.00 -1.94 -10.75
CA SER A 348 -4.14 -2.45 -9.39
C SER A 348 -4.07 -1.32 -8.36
N LEU A 349 -3.03 -0.48 -8.42
CA LEU A 349 -2.89 0.66 -7.52
C LEU A 349 -4.06 1.62 -7.63
N LEU A 350 -4.56 1.90 -8.84
CA LEU A 350 -5.71 2.78 -9.02
C LEU A 350 -7.01 2.20 -8.42
N ILE A 351 -7.23 0.88 -8.53
CA ILE A 351 -8.35 0.20 -7.87
C ILE A 351 -8.23 0.30 -6.35
N LEU A 352 -7.05 0.03 -5.77
CA LEU A 352 -6.83 0.18 -4.33
C LEU A 352 -7.04 1.64 -3.88
N SER A 353 -6.49 2.60 -4.60
CA SER A 353 -6.60 4.02 -4.27
C SER A 353 -8.04 4.54 -4.34
N SER A 354 -8.82 4.14 -5.34
CA SER A 354 -10.21 4.57 -5.52
C SER A 354 -11.17 3.93 -4.52
N ALA A 355 -10.84 2.74 -4.00
CA ALA A 355 -11.60 2.08 -2.94
C ALA A 355 -11.29 2.62 -1.53
N LEU A 356 -10.15 3.31 -1.34
CA LEU A 356 -9.70 3.81 -0.04
C LEU A 356 -10.73 4.70 0.68
N PRO A 357 -11.43 5.65 0.03
CA PRO A 357 -12.45 6.45 0.69
C PRO A 357 -13.63 5.65 1.23
N VAL A 358 -14.13 4.72 0.42
CA VAL A 358 -15.24 3.83 0.80
C VAL A 358 -14.80 2.91 1.93
N PHE A 359 -13.59 2.38 1.85
CA PHE A 359 -12.97 1.56 2.88
C PHE A 359 -12.87 2.31 4.23
N SER A 360 -12.31 3.53 4.23
CA SER A 360 -12.15 4.36 5.44
C SER A 360 -13.49 4.71 6.09
N ARG A 361 -14.50 5.02 5.28
CA ARG A 361 -15.86 5.34 5.77
C ARG A 361 -16.60 4.12 6.29
N THR A 362 -16.47 2.97 5.62
CA THR A 362 -17.11 1.71 6.02
C THR A 362 -16.53 1.21 7.35
N LEU A 363 -15.22 1.43 7.58
CA LEU A 363 -14.56 1.12 8.85
C LEU A 363 -14.87 2.11 9.99
N GLY A 364 -15.55 3.21 9.70
CA GLY A 364 -15.83 4.27 10.68
C GLY A 364 -14.60 5.06 11.13
N ILE A 365 -13.48 4.97 10.40
CA ILE A 365 -12.25 5.74 10.71
C ILE A 365 -12.50 7.23 10.50
N THR A 366 -13.32 7.56 9.51
CA THR A 366 -13.67 8.94 9.17
C THR A 366 -15.17 9.11 9.03
N ARG A 367 -15.71 10.18 9.62
CA ARG A 367 -17.09 10.63 9.44
C ARG A 367 -17.28 11.55 8.22
N PHE A 368 -16.20 11.82 7.49
CA PHE A 368 -16.21 12.72 6.35
C PHE A 368 -17.07 12.15 5.22
N ASP A 369 -18.14 12.86 4.88
CA ASP A 369 -19.16 12.41 3.94
C ASP A 369 -19.18 13.25 2.66
N LEU A 370 -18.01 13.34 2.00
CA LEU A 370 -17.91 13.86 0.62
C LEU A 370 -17.91 12.73 -0.41
N LEU A 371 -18.38 11.56 0.01
CA LEU A 371 -18.56 10.42 -0.85
C LEU A 371 -19.55 10.71 -1.98
N GLY A 372 -20.36 11.78 -1.94
CA GLY A 372 -21.20 12.16 -3.08
C GLY A 372 -22.02 10.97 -3.61
N ASP A 373 -21.97 10.72 -4.92
CA ASP A 373 -22.65 9.59 -5.57
C ASP A 373 -22.25 8.19 -5.06
N PHE A 374 -21.20 8.03 -4.25
CA PHE A 374 -20.88 6.75 -3.62
C PHE A 374 -21.88 6.38 -2.50
N GLY A 375 -22.59 7.36 -1.95
CA GLY A 375 -23.70 7.12 -1.02
C GLY A 375 -24.94 6.52 -1.70
N ARG A 376 -25.02 6.54 -3.04
CA ARG A 376 -26.10 5.91 -3.82
C ARG A 376 -25.96 4.40 -3.95
N TYR A 377 -24.87 3.81 -3.46
CA TYR A 377 -24.69 2.37 -3.53
C TYR A 377 -25.54 1.65 -2.48
N ASN A 378 -26.55 0.91 -2.94
CA ASN A 378 -27.52 0.18 -2.10
C ASN A 378 -26.88 -0.76 -1.04
N TRP A 379 -25.65 -1.24 -1.25
CA TRP A 379 -24.97 -2.12 -0.28
C TRP A 379 -24.47 -1.38 0.97
N LEU A 380 -24.09 -0.09 0.86
CA LEU A 380 -23.64 0.73 2.00
C LEU A 380 -24.79 1.05 2.98
N GLY A 381 -26.04 0.99 2.49
CA GLY A 381 -27.23 1.13 3.32
C GLY A 381 -27.64 -0.13 4.09
N SER A 382 -27.01 -1.29 3.83
CA SER A 382 -27.32 -2.54 4.51
C SER A 382 -26.50 -2.70 5.79
N PHE A 383 -27.17 -2.66 6.93
CA PHE A 383 -26.57 -2.91 8.25
C PHE A 383 -25.72 -4.19 8.26
N HIS A 384 -26.25 -5.29 7.71
CA HIS A 384 -25.63 -6.61 7.82
C HIS A 384 -24.31 -6.68 7.06
N ILE A 385 -24.24 -6.05 5.88
CA ILE A 385 -23.03 -6.03 5.06
C ILE A 385 -21.94 -5.20 5.74
N VAL A 386 -22.29 -3.99 6.19
CA VAL A 386 -21.35 -3.08 6.88
C VAL A 386 -20.88 -3.70 8.20
N PHE A 387 -21.77 -4.30 8.98
CA PHE A 387 -21.43 -4.96 10.24
C PHE A 387 -20.51 -6.17 10.02
N LEU A 388 -20.84 -7.07 9.08
CA LEU A 388 -20.02 -8.23 8.75
C LEU A 388 -18.63 -7.81 8.26
N TYR A 389 -18.57 -6.78 7.42
CA TYR A 389 -17.33 -6.23 6.90
C TYR A 389 -16.42 -5.73 8.03
N ASN A 390 -16.97 -4.94 8.94
CA ASN A 390 -16.23 -4.42 10.10
C ASN A 390 -15.76 -5.53 11.05
N MET A 391 -16.64 -6.51 11.32
CA MET A 391 -16.28 -7.67 12.15
C MET A 391 -15.18 -8.51 11.52
N LEU A 392 -15.22 -8.73 10.20
CA LEU A 392 -14.17 -9.47 9.51
C LEU A 392 -12.84 -8.72 9.58
N PHE A 393 -12.84 -7.41 9.33
CA PHE A 393 -11.63 -6.59 9.42
C PHE A 393 -11.05 -6.59 10.84
N ALA A 394 -11.88 -6.34 11.86
CA ALA A 394 -11.47 -6.33 13.25
C ALA A 394 -10.95 -7.71 13.70
N GLY A 395 -11.61 -8.79 13.30
CA GLY A 395 -11.20 -10.16 13.60
C GLY A 395 -9.87 -10.53 12.98
N LEU A 396 -9.69 -10.29 11.67
CA LEU A 396 -8.44 -10.57 10.96
C LEU A 396 -7.27 -9.75 11.52
N THR A 397 -7.49 -8.46 11.77
CA THR A 397 -6.46 -7.56 12.30
C THR A 397 -6.10 -7.91 13.74
N SER A 398 -7.08 -8.23 14.57
CA SER A 398 -6.85 -8.65 15.96
C SER A 398 -6.12 -10.00 16.03
N ALA A 399 -6.49 -10.97 15.20
CA ALA A 399 -5.79 -12.25 15.11
C ALA A 399 -4.33 -12.06 14.69
N CYS A 400 -4.07 -11.16 13.73
CA CYS A 400 -2.72 -10.78 13.33
C CYS A 400 -1.93 -10.15 14.49
N LEU A 401 -2.56 -9.23 15.23
CA LEU A 401 -1.95 -8.56 16.38
C LEU A 401 -1.60 -9.55 17.49
N ILE A 402 -2.54 -10.43 17.86
CA ILE A 402 -2.34 -11.47 18.87
C ILE A 402 -1.20 -12.37 18.46
N ASN A 403 -1.20 -12.91 17.23
CA ASN A 403 -0.12 -13.78 16.77
C ASN A 403 1.24 -13.10 16.83
N THR A 404 1.32 -11.82 16.48
CA THR A 404 2.57 -11.04 16.52
C THR A 404 3.05 -10.83 17.96
N VAL A 405 2.16 -10.42 18.87
CA VAL A 405 2.47 -10.18 20.29
C VAL A 405 2.81 -11.49 20.99
N THR A 406 2.03 -12.56 20.77
CA THR A 406 2.28 -13.89 21.34
C THR A 406 3.64 -14.43 20.90
N TRP A 407 4.00 -14.31 19.61
CA TRP A 407 5.33 -14.70 19.14
C TRP A 407 6.45 -13.89 19.78
N ALA A 408 6.26 -12.58 19.96
CA ALA A 408 7.23 -11.72 20.62
C ALA A 408 7.42 -12.12 22.10
N LEU A 409 6.32 -12.32 22.83
CA LEU A 409 6.33 -12.73 24.24
C LEU A 409 6.95 -14.12 24.43
N GLN A 410 6.58 -15.11 23.61
CA GLN A 410 7.19 -16.44 23.64
C GLN A 410 8.70 -16.37 23.42
N ARG A 411 9.15 -15.52 22.49
CA ARG A 411 10.57 -15.35 22.20
C ARG A 411 11.34 -14.72 23.35
N GLU A 412 10.76 -13.75 24.06
CA GLU A 412 11.41 -13.16 25.24
C GLU A 412 11.37 -14.11 26.44
N LEU A 413 10.28 -14.87 26.64
CA LEU A 413 10.20 -15.90 27.68
C LEU A 413 11.26 -16.99 27.47
N ILE A 414 11.38 -17.55 26.27
CA ILE A 414 12.41 -18.56 25.95
C ILE A 414 13.82 -18.00 26.17
N ARG A 415 14.05 -16.69 25.91
CA ARG A 415 15.34 -16.06 26.19
C ARG A 415 15.60 -15.87 27.69
N ALA A 416 14.60 -15.46 28.46
CA ALA A 416 14.72 -15.29 29.90
C ALA A 416 15.01 -16.62 30.60
N PHE A 417 14.29 -17.69 30.21
CA PHE A 417 14.50 -19.02 30.77
C PHE A 417 15.78 -19.70 30.24
N GLY A 418 16.11 -19.54 28.96
CA GLY A 418 17.32 -20.13 28.37
C GLY A 418 18.65 -19.50 28.83
N TYR A 419 18.63 -18.27 29.38
CA TYR A 419 19.79 -17.68 30.06
C TYR A 419 19.97 -18.20 31.49
N SER A 420 18.88 -18.56 32.17
CA SER A 420 18.95 -19.11 33.53
C SER A 420 19.68 -20.46 33.55
N GLU A 421 19.43 -21.31 32.54
CA GLU A 421 20.02 -22.65 32.45
C GLU A 421 21.53 -22.64 32.15
N LYS A 422 22.07 -21.53 31.63
CA LYS A 422 23.50 -21.37 31.29
C LYS A 422 24.33 -20.70 32.39
N LEU A 423 23.69 -20.12 33.41
CA LEU A 423 24.37 -19.57 34.58
C LEU A 423 24.48 -20.60 35.72
N ASP A 424 23.71 -21.68 35.67
CA ASP A 424 23.73 -22.77 36.65
C ASP A 424 24.62 -23.97 36.22
N SER A 425 25.34 -23.86 35.10
CA SER A 425 26.33 -24.83 34.60
C SER A 425 27.72 -24.21 34.52
#